data_AF-A0A377THS5-F1
#
_entry.id   AF-A0A377THS5-F1
#
_cell.length_a   1.000
_cell.length_b   1.000
_cell.length_c   1.000
_cell.angle_alpha   90.00
_cell.angle_beta   90.00
_cell.angle_gamma   90.00
#
_symmetry.space_group_name_H-M   'P 1'
#
loop_
_entity.id
_entity.type
_entity.pdbx_description
1 polymer ?
#
loop_
_entity_poly.entity_id
_entity_poly.type
_entity_poly.pdbx_seq_one_letter_code
_entity_poly.pdbx_strand_id
1 'polypeptide(L)'
;MKITDSMQCDIWYQALLERAVEFTGVFFVGVKTTGVFCISVCRARKPRRENVEFYNDFKSALDAGFRPCKVCRPTENARTAPAFVEQALRLLREAPKVRLSDSELRQHDISPERVRRWFLQNHGITFQAFQRMQRLNMALQELKAGRSTTDVAFDSGYESLSGFGYTCKKLTGFAPSAQRQVVLIHRFTTR
;
A
#
# COMPACT_ATOMS: atom_id res chain seq x y z
N MET A 1 8.39 -12.01 1.72
CA MET A 1 7.92 -13.39 1.57
C MET A 1 7.23 -13.53 0.22
N LYS A 2 7.56 -14.60 -0.53
CA LYS A 2 6.82 -15.00 -1.73
C LYS A 2 5.42 -15.48 -1.32
N ILE A 3 4.40 -15.07 -2.05
CA ILE A 3 3.04 -15.55 -1.81
C ILE A 3 2.75 -16.78 -2.66
N THR A 4 2.21 -17.79 -2.00
CA THR A 4 1.87 -19.09 -2.59
C THR A 4 0.36 -19.33 -2.65
N ASP A 5 -0.44 -18.52 -1.96
CA ASP A 5 -1.90 -18.62 -2.02
C ASP A 5 -2.41 -18.22 -3.42
N SER A 6 -3.03 -19.17 -4.12
CA SER A 6 -3.44 -18.97 -5.51
C SER A 6 -4.50 -17.87 -5.65
N MET A 7 -5.45 -17.82 -4.72
CA MET A 7 -6.54 -16.84 -4.77
C MET A 7 -6.02 -15.41 -4.59
N GLN A 8 -5.12 -15.20 -3.62
CA GLN A 8 -4.44 -13.93 -3.41
C GLN A 8 -3.61 -13.51 -4.63
N CYS A 9 -2.89 -14.47 -5.25
CA CYS A 9 -2.11 -14.20 -6.46
C CYS A 9 -3.01 -13.78 -7.64
N ASP A 10 -4.21 -14.35 -7.76
CA ASP A 10 -5.15 -13.99 -8.83
C ASP A 10 -5.74 -12.59 -8.60
N ILE A 11 -6.08 -12.25 -7.35
CA ILE A 11 -6.51 -10.89 -6.98
C ILE A 11 -5.42 -9.87 -7.33
N TRP A 12 -4.17 -10.15 -6.96
CA TRP A 12 -3.05 -9.24 -7.25
C TRP A 12 -2.70 -9.17 -8.72
N TYR A 13 -2.91 -10.27 -9.46
CA TYR A 13 -2.78 -10.24 -10.91
C TYR A 13 -3.84 -9.35 -11.56
N GLN A 14 -5.10 -9.42 -11.12
CA GLN A 14 -6.14 -8.51 -11.60
C GLN A 14 -5.82 -7.06 -11.24
N ALA A 15 -5.41 -6.80 -9.99
CA ALA A 15 -4.95 -5.48 -9.56
C ALA A 15 -3.77 -4.96 -10.41
N LEU A 16 -2.86 -5.84 -10.83
CA LEU A 16 -1.77 -5.49 -11.74
C LEU A 16 -2.31 -5.11 -13.13
N LEU A 17 -3.26 -5.86 -13.70
CA LEU A 17 -3.87 -5.57 -15.00
C LEU A 17 -4.61 -4.23 -15.00
N GLU A 18 -5.40 -3.99 -13.97
CA GLU A 18 -6.19 -2.77 -13.77
C GLU A 18 -5.33 -1.55 -13.40
N ARG A 19 -4.06 -1.77 -13.05
CA ARG A 19 -3.19 -0.74 -12.46
C ARG A 19 -3.82 -0.15 -11.19
N ALA A 20 -4.38 -1.03 -10.36
CA ALA A 20 -5.10 -0.68 -9.16
C ALA A 20 -4.17 0.05 -8.18
N VAL A 21 -4.48 1.33 -8.00
CA VAL A 21 -3.74 2.30 -7.20
C VAL A 21 -3.73 1.87 -5.74
N GLU A 22 -4.84 1.32 -5.25
CA GLU A 22 -5.02 0.84 -3.89
C GLU A 22 -4.13 -0.36 -3.51
N PHE A 23 -3.53 -1.06 -4.47
CA PHE A 23 -2.58 -2.14 -4.23
C PHE A 23 -1.11 -1.69 -4.26
N THR A 24 -0.86 -0.39 -4.38
CA THR A 24 0.52 0.11 -4.47
C THR A 24 1.25 -0.11 -3.13
N GLY A 25 2.36 -0.84 -3.16
CA GLY A 25 3.12 -1.21 -1.96
C GLY A 25 2.48 -2.31 -1.11
N VAL A 26 1.31 -2.83 -1.53
CA VAL A 26 0.68 -4.04 -0.94
C VAL A 26 1.39 -5.30 -1.43
N PHE A 27 1.76 -5.32 -2.71
CA PHE A 27 2.55 -6.39 -3.29
C PHE A 27 3.57 -5.86 -4.29
N PHE A 28 4.57 -6.69 -4.54
CA PHE A 28 5.53 -6.55 -5.63
C PHE A 28 5.39 -7.76 -6.53
N VAL A 29 5.39 -7.54 -7.85
CA VAL A 29 5.28 -8.60 -8.84
C VAL A 29 6.64 -8.83 -9.50
N GLY A 30 7.22 -10.02 -9.35
CA GLY A 30 8.39 -10.48 -10.09
C GLY A 30 7.96 -11.10 -11.42
N VAL A 31 8.57 -10.67 -12.52
CA VAL A 31 8.30 -11.15 -13.88
C VAL A 31 9.38 -12.11 -14.30
N LYS A 32 9.08 -13.41 -14.30
CA LYS A 32 10.04 -14.51 -14.53
C LYS A 32 10.80 -14.36 -15.85
N THR A 33 10.11 -13.93 -16.91
CA THR A 33 10.70 -13.82 -18.25
C THR A 33 11.71 -12.69 -18.40
N THR A 34 11.60 -11.63 -17.60
CA THR A 34 12.48 -10.45 -17.72
C THR A 34 13.42 -10.28 -16.52
N GLY A 35 13.22 -11.07 -15.47
CA GLY A 35 13.91 -10.93 -14.19
C GLY A 35 13.66 -9.58 -13.52
N VAL A 36 12.54 -8.92 -13.81
CA VAL A 36 12.20 -7.59 -13.29
C VAL A 36 11.06 -7.68 -12.29
N PHE A 37 11.11 -6.93 -11.18
CA PHE A 37 9.94 -6.75 -10.32
C PHE A 37 9.34 -5.34 -10.42
N CYS A 38 8.02 -5.26 -10.23
CA CYS A 38 7.20 -4.05 -10.37
C CYS A 38 6.20 -3.87 -9.22
N ILE A 39 5.55 -2.70 -9.17
CA ILE A 39 4.37 -2.39 -8.34
C ILE A 39 3.06 -2.49 -9.15
N SER A 40 1.91 -2.51 -8.47
CA SER A 40 0.57 -2.64 -9.08
C SER A 40 0.30 -1.60 -10.19
N VAL A 41 0.70 -0.34 -9.99
CA VAL A 41 0.48 0.77 -10.94
C VAL A 41 1.47 0.83 -12.10
N CYS A 42 2.36 -0.16 -12.27
CA CYS A 42 3.37 -0.14 -13.32
C CYS A 42 2.75 0.00 -14.72
N ARG A 43 3.27 0.93 -15.51
CA ARG A 43 2.78 1.19 -16.88
C ARG A 43 3.41 0.29 -17.94
N ALA A 44 4.43 -0.49 -17.59
CA ALA A 44 5.08 -1.43 -18.50
C ALA A 44 4.07 -2.47 -19.02
N ARG A 45 4.42 -3.11 -20.15
CA ARG A 45 3.64 -4.18 -20.75
C ARG A 45 3.36 -5.26 -19.70
N LYS A 46 2.08 -5.64 -19.57
CA LYS A 46 1.64 -6.61 -18.57
C LYS A 46 2.08 -8.02 -18.98
N PRO A 47 2.79 -8.76 -18.11
CA PRO A 47 3.15 -10.15 -18.35
C PRO A 47 1.93 -11.07 -18.23
N ARG A 48 2.02 -12.28 -18.77
CA ARG A 48 1.01 -13.33 -18.55
C ARG A 48 1.03 -13.83 -17.11
N ARG A 49 -0.11 -14.32 -16.62
CA ARG A 49 -0.29 -14.85 -15.25
C ARG A 49 0.71 -15.94 -14.88
N GLU A 50 1.02 -16.83 -15.82
CA GLU A 50 1.99 -17.92 -15.64
C GLU A 50 3.43 -17.41 -15.42
N ASN A 51 3.73 -16.18 -15.83
CA ASN A 51 5.06 -15.58 -15.84
C ASN A 51 5.29 -14.60 -14.69
N VAL A 52 4.37 -14.56 -13.72
CA VAL A 52 4.49 -13.68 -12.56
C VAL A 52 4.53 -14.44 -11.25
N GLU A 53 5.29 -13.88 -10.32
CA GLU A 53 5.30 -14.28 -8.91
C GLU A 53 5.07 -13.03 -8.06
N PHE A 54 4.47 -13.20 -6.88
CA PHE A 54 4.15 -12.07 -6.02
C PHE A 54 4.86 -12.14 -4.68
N TYR A 55 5.18 -10.96 -4.15
CA TYR A 55 5.92 -10.78 -2.91
C TYR A 55 5.25 -9.70 -2.06
N ASN A 56 5.24 -9.89 -0.74
CA ASN A 56 4.79 -8.86 0.21
C ASN A 56 5.78 -7.69 0.32
N ASP A 57 6.99 -7.85 -0.21
CA ASP A 57 8.08 -6.91 -0.01
C ASP A 57 9.10 -6.94 -1.11
N PHE A 58 9.71 -5.77 -1.36
CA PHE A 58 10.71 -5.62 -2.42
C PHE A 58 12.00 -6.36 -2.06
N LYS A 59 12.35 -6.48 -0.77
CA LYS A 59 13.55 -7.21 -0.34
C LYS A 59 13.48 -8.67 -0.78
N SER A 60 12.34 -9.32 -0.59
CA SER A 60 12.13 -10.70 -1.01
C SER A 60 12.13 -10.87 -2.52
N ALA A 61 11.69 -9.85 -3.28
CA ALA A 61 11.82 -9.86 -4.73
C ALA A 61 13.29 -9.72 -5.16
N LEU A 62 14.08 -8.87 -4.49
CA LEU A 62 15.53 -8.75 -4.72
C LEU A 62 16.27 -10.05 -4.35
N ASP A 63 15.98 -10.62 -3.19
CA ASP A 63 16.57 -11.87 -2.71
C ASP A 63 16.22 -13.05 -3.64
N ALA A 64 15.07 -12.99 -4.32
CA ALA A 64 14.66 -13.94 -5.35
C ALA A 64 15.30 -13.67 -6.74
N GLY A 65 16.21 -12.71 -6.85
CA GLY A 65 16.98 -12.41 -8.06
C GLY A 65 16.30 -11.46 -9.05
N PHE A 66 15.19 -10.81 -8.68
CA PHE A 66 14.54 -9.83 -9.54
C PHE A 66 15.17 -8.45 -9.39
N ARG A 67 15.46 -7.79 -10.52
CA ARG A 67 15.91 -6.39 -10.54
C ARG A 67 14.74 -5.40 -10.53
N PRO A 68 14.90 -4.20 -9.96
CA PRO A 68 13.83 -3.21 -9.95
C PRO A 68 13.49 -2.72 -11.36
N CYS A 69 12.19 -2.58 -11.63
CA CYS A 69 11.72 -2.04 -12.90
C CYS A 69 12.12 -0.58 -13.09
N LYS A 70 12.67 -0.24 -14.26
CA LYS A 70 13.05 1.14 -14.60
C LYS A 70 11.86 2.06 -14.93
N VAL A 71 10.67 1.49 -15.16
CA VAL A 71 9.45 2.24 -15.49
C VAL A 71 8.72 2.69 -14.23
N CYS A 72 8.40 1.73 -13.34
CA CYS A 72 7.71 2.05 -12.08
C CYS A 72 8.66 2.29 -10.91
N ARG A 73 9.96 2.05 -11.10
CA ARG A 73 11.05 2.38 -10.17
C ARG A 73 10.72 2.01 -8.72
N PRO A 74 10.42 0.72 -8.46
CA PRO A 74 9.84 0.28 -7.18
C PRO A 74 10.81 0.42 -5.99
N THR A 75 12.11 0.58 -6.26
CA THR A 75 13.18 0.82 -5.29
C THR A 75 13.69 2.26 -5.31
N GLU A 76 13.38 3.02 -6.36
CA GLU A 76 13.59 4.46 -6.32
C GLU A 76 12.35 5.04 -5.65
N ASN A 77 12.35 5.02 -4.33
CA ASN A 77 11.52 5.99 -3.64
C ASN A 77 12.04 7.36 -4.07
N ALA A 78 11.13 8.16 -4.62
CA ALA A 78 11.06 9.59 -4.46
C ALA A 78 12.41 10.30 -4.34
N ARG A 79 12.74 11.18 -5.30
CA ARG A 79 13.60 12.34 -5.00
C ARG A 79 13.30 12.77 -3.57
N THR A 80 14.32 12.92 -2.73
CA THR A 80 14.22 13.25 -1.29
C THR A 80 12.93 14.00 -1.06
N ALA A 81 12.00 13.37 -0.33
CA ALA A 81 10.65 13.88 -0.22
C ALA A 81 10.76 15.36 0.17
N PRO A 82 10.15 16.27 -0.59
CA PRO A 82 10.25 17.68 -0.27
C PRO A 82 9.83 17.88 1.18
N ALA A 83 10.42 18.86 1.88
CA ALA A 83 10.17 19.07 3.31
C ALA A 83 8.66 19.07 3.67
N PHE A 84 7.81 19.64 2.81
CA PHE A 84 6.36 19.63 3.00
C PHE A 84 5.71 18.23 3.00
N VAL A 85 6.25 17.29 2.22
CA VAL A 85 5.82 15.89 2.19
C VAL A 85 6.34 15.14 3.41
N GLU A 86 7.59 15.35 3.79
CA GLU A 86 8.17 14.73 4.98
C GLU A 86 7.43 15.15 6.25
N GLN A 87 7.05 16.42 6.34
CA GLN A 87 6.26 16.94 7.44
C GLN A 87 4.86 16.33 7.45
N ALA A 88 4.19 16.22 6.29
CA ALA A 88 2.90 15.53 6.18
C ALA A 88 3.00 14.05 6.62
N LEU A 89 4.08 13.36 6.27
CA LEU A 89 4.38 11.99 6.69
C LEU A 89 4.75 11.88 8.17
N ARG A 90 5.31 12.93 8.77
CA ARG A 90 5.61 12.99 10.20
C ARG A 90 4.32 13.11 11.02
N LEU A 91 3.42 14.01 10.64
CA LEU A 91 2.10 14.16 11.28
C LEU A 91 1.32 12.84 11.23
N LEU A 92 1.39 12.13 10.10
CA LEU A 92 0.81 10.80 9.93
C LEU A 92 1.42 9.75 10.87
N ARG A 93 2.70 9.87 11.23
CA ARG A 93 3.38 8.95 12.15
C ARG A 93 3.05 9.24 13.62
N GLU A 94 2.82 10.50 13.95
CA GLU A 94 2.44 10.95 15.29
C GLU A 94 1.00 10.56 15.62
N ALA A 95 0.09 10.65 14.63
CA ALA A 95 -1.32 10.30 14.79
C ALA A 95 -1.81 9.32 13.70
N PRO A 96 -1.30 8.08 13.64
CA PRO A 96 -1.54 7.18 12.52
C PRO A 96 -2.96 6.62 12.44
N LYS A 97 -3.75 6.76 13.52
CA LYS A 97 -5.17 6.41 13.60
C LYS A 97 -6.09 7.53 13.07
N VAL A 98 -5.60 8.77 13.07
CA VAL A 98 -6.40 9.95 12.72
C VAL A 98 -6.26 10.25 11.23
N ARG A 99 -7.37 10.66 10.61
CA ARG A 99 -7.36 11.10 9.21
C ARG A 99 -6.87 12.54 9.15
N LEU A 100 -5.66 12.75 8.62
CA LEU A 100 -5.17 14.09 8.27
C LEU A 100 -6.02 14.69 7.14
N SER A 101 -6.86 15.65 7.50
CA SER A 101 -7.69 16.45 6.62
C SER A 101 -6.88 17.49 5.86
N ASP A 102 -7.44 17.97 4.75
CA ASP A 102 -6.85 19.05 3.96
C ASP A 102 -6.76 20.36 4.80
N SER A 103 -7.62 20.53 5.81
CA SER A 103 -7.59 21.65 6.76
C SER A 103 -6.40 21.55 7.72
N GLU A 104 -6.17 20.39 8.33
CA GLU A 104 -5.02 20.16 9.23
C GLU A 104 -3.69 20.32 8.49
N LEU A 105 -3.59 19.83 7.25
CA LEU A 105 -2.40 20.09 6.43
C LEU A 105 -2.15 21.59 6.25
N ARG A 106 -3.19 22.38 6.00
CA ARG A 106 -3.08 23.84 5.87
C ARG A 106 -2.69 24.52 7.19
N GLN A 107 -3.16 24.02 8.33
CA GLN A 107 -2.74 24.52 9.65
C GLN A 107 -1.25 24.33 9.91
N HIS A 108 -0.64 23.30 9.31
CA HIS A 108 0.80 23.05 9.37
C HIS A 108 1.59 23.68 8.21
N ASP A 109 1.01 24.64 7.48
CA ASP A 109 1.61 25.29 6.31
C ASP A 109 1.95 24.33 5.14
N ILE A 110 1.20 23.23 5.03
CA ILE A 110 1.34 22.23 3.98
C ILE A 110 0.20 22.37 2.99
N SER A 111 0.51 22.66 1.72
CA SER A 111 -0.50 22.63 0.64
C SER A 111 -0.93 21.18 0.33
N PRO A 112 -2.21 20.82 0.56
CA PRO A 112 -2.73 19.49 0.26
C PRO A 112 -2.59 19.12 -1.23
N GLU A 113 -2.71 20.11 -2.11
CA GLU A 113 -2.63 19.95 -3.56
C GLU A 113 -1.20 19.57 -3.98
N ARG A 114 -0.18 20.21 -3.37
CA ARG A 114 1.23 19.88 -3.60
C ARG A 114 1.55 18.47 -3.13
N VAL A 115 1.06 18.08 -1.94
CA VAL A 115 1.24 16.72 -1.41
C VAL A 115 0.55 15.70 -2.32
N ARG A 116 -0.70 15.94 -2.70
CA ARG A 116 -1.46 15.05 -3.59
C ARG A 116 -0.77 14.86 -4.93
N ARG A 117 -0.31 15.95 -5.57
CA ARG A 117 0.38 15.90 -6.86
C ARG A 117 1.71 15.15 -6.73
N TRP A 118 2.48 15.41 -5.68
CA TRP A 118 3.74 14.71 -5.45
C TRP A 118 3.51 13.20 -5.23
N PHE A 119 2.52 12.82 -4.42
CA PHE A 119 2.17 11.42 -4.19
C PHE A 119 1.70 10.73 -5.47
N LEU A 120 0.87 11.37 -6.28
CA LEU A 120 0.43 10.81 -7.57
C LEU A 120 1.60 10.61 -8.54
N GLN A 121 2.54 11.55 -8.58
CA GLN A 121 3.70 11.47 -9.48
C GLN A 121 4.74 10.42 -9.03
N ASN A 122 4.99 10.33 -7.72
CA ASN A 122 6.06 9.49 -7.18
C ASN A 122 5.57 8.10 -6.75
N HIS A 123 4.31 7.98 -6.32
CA HIS A 123 3.74 6.75 -5.79
C HIS A 123 2.52 6.26 -6.58
N GLY A 124 2.02 7.02 -7.57
CA GLY A 124 0.84 6.63 -8.35
C GLY A 124 -0.47 6.64 -7.56
N ILE A 125 -0.44 7.02 -6.27
CA ILE A 125 -1.58 7.05 -5.36
C ILE A 125 -1.78 8.45 -4.78
N THR A 126 -2.98 8.78 -4.31
CA THR A 126 -3.18 10.03 -3.57
C THR A 126 -2.70 9.88 -2.13
N PHE A 127 -2.33 11.00 -1.51
CA PHE A 127 -1.98 11.04 -0.09
C PHE A 127 -3.11 10.52 0.82
N GLN A 128 -4.37 10.78 0.47
CA GLN A 128 -5.54 10.31 1.20
C GLN A 128 -5.72 8.78 1.05
N ALA A 129 -5.44 8.22 -0.13
CA ALA A 129 -5.42 6.77 -0.33
C ALA A 129 -4.31 6.12 0.51
N PHE A 130 -3.12 6.73 0.54
CA PHE A 130 -2.01 6.30 1.39
C PHE A 130 -2.38 6.30 2.88
N GLN A 131 -2.98 7.38 3.39
CA GLN A 131 -3.49 7.46 4.79
C GLN A 131 -4.48 6.34 5.10
N ARG A 132 -5.43 6.08 4.18
CA ARG A 132 -6.43 5.03 4.35
C ARG A 132 -5.78 3.65 4.45
N MET A 133 -4.79 3.38 3.61
CA MET A 133 -4.04 2.12 3.62
C MET A 133 -3.22 1.94 4.91
N GLN A 134 -2.58 3.00 5.41
CA GLN A 134 -1.86 2.95 6.69
C GLN A 134 -2.78 2.61 7.86
N ARG A 135 -3.94 3.27 7.94
CA ARG A 135 -4.94 2.99 8.99
C ARG A 135 -5.45 1.54 8.93
N LEU A 136 -5.72 1.05 7.73
CA LEU A 136 -6.12 -0.35 7.53
C LEU A 136 -5.06 -1.34 8.00
N ASN A 137 -3.78 -1.09 7.72
CA ASN A 137 -2.72 -2.00 8.18
C ASN A 137 -2.62 -2.04 9.70
N MET A 138 -2.72 -0.88 10.34
CA MET A 138 -2.71 -0.83 11.80
C MET A 138 -3.91 -1.58 12.37
N ALA A 139 -5.08 -1.39 11.78
CA ALA A 139 -6.25 -2.18 12.14
C ALA A 139 -5.99 -3.68 12.04
N LEU A 140 -5.45 -4.14 10.90
CA LEU A 140 -5.10 -5.55 10.71
C LEU A 140 -4.03 -6.05 11.69
N GLN A 141 -3.07 -5.21 12.09
CA GLN A 141 -2.08 -5.52 13.13
C GLN A 141 -2.72 -5.69 14.51
N GLU A 142 -3.65 -4.81 14.89
CA GLU A 142 -4.36 -4.89 16.17
C GLU A 142 -5.31 -6.09 16.22
N LEU A 143 -5.96 -6.43 15.10
CA LEU A 143 -6.75 -7.66 14.97
C LEU A 143 -5.89 -8.92 15.12
N LYS A 144 -4.68 -8.91 14.55
CA LYS A 144 -3.73 -10.02 14.73
C LYS A 144 -3.26 -10.15 16.19
N ALA A 145 -3.19 -9.05 16.93
CA ALA A 145 -2.89 -9.02 18.35
C ALA A 145 -4.08 -9.45 19.26
N GLY A 146 -5.23 -9.81 18.68
CA GLY A 146 -6.36 -10.38 19.40
C GLY A 146 -7.40 -9.38 19.90
N ARG A 147 -7.33 -8.10 19.51
CA ARG A 147 -8.36 -7.10 19.84
C ARG A 147 -9.66 -7.38 19.08
N SER A 148 -10.78 -6.96 19.67
CA SER A 148 -12.11 -7.13 19.08
C SER A 148 -12.24 -6.33 17.79
N THR A 149 -12.90 -6.92 16.79
CA THR A 149 -13.14 -6.30 15.48
C THR A 149 -13.87 -4.96 15.55
N THR A 150 -14.71 -4.81 16.58
CA THR A 150 -15.50 -3.62 16.87
C THR A 150 -14.60 -2.46 17.27
N ASP A 151 -13.72 -2.69 18.25
CA ASP A 151 -12.85 -1.66 18.81
C ASP A 151 -11.83 -1.18 17.78
N VAL A 152 -11.28 -2.10 17.00
CA VAL A 152 -10.26 -1.80 16.01
C VAL A 152 -10.79 -0.97 14.84
N ALA A 153 -12.05 -1.16 14.42
CA ALA A 153 -12.64 -0.39 13.34
C ALA A 153 -12.80 1.10 13.72
N PHE A 154 -13.31 1.36 14.92
CA PHE A 154 -13.47 2.73 15.44
C PHE A 154 -12.13 3.36 15.78
N ASP A 155 -11.21 2.63 16.42
CA ASP A 155 -9.86 3.10 16.73
C ASP A 155 -9.05 3.46 15.47
N SER A 156 -9.32 2.80 14.34
CA SER A 156 -8.61 3.06 13.08
C SER A 156 -9.26 4.16 12.23
N GLY A 157 -10.20 4.90 12.82
CA GLY A 157 -10.84 6.06 12.19
C GLY A 157 -11.82 5.71 11.07
N TYR A 158 -12.51 4.56 11.18
CA TYR A 158 -13.68 4.22 10.38
C TYR A 158 -14.96 4.54 11.16
N GLU A 159 -15.91 5.21 10.50
CA GLU A 159 -17.21 5.55 11.08
C GLU A 159 -18.15 4.32 11.19
N SER A 160 -17.81 3.20 10.53
CA SER A 160 -18.59 1.97 10.60
C SER A 160 -17.77 0.70 10.34
N LEU A 161 -18.18 -0.38 11.02
CA LEU A 161 -17.71 -1.75 10.79
C LEU A 161 -17.90 -2.21 9.36
N SER A 162 -18.98 -1.78 8.71
CA SER A 162 -19.32 -2.12 7.33
C SER A 162 -18.34 -1.50 6.34
N GLY A 163 -17.94 -0.24 6.54
CA GLY A 163 -16.94 0.44 5.72
C GLY A 163 -15.53 -0.15 5.89
N PHE A 164 -15.20 -0.57 7.11
CA PHE A 164 -13.98 -1.32 7.41
C PHE A 164 -13.99 -2.70 6.73
N GLY A 165 -15.09 -3.45 6.88
CA GLY A 165 -15.30 -4.76 6.27
C GLY A 165 -15.19 -4.75 4.75
N TYR A 166 -15.79 -3.76 4.10
CA TYR A 166 -15.69 -3.56 2.66
C TYR A 166 -14.26 -3.28 2.22
N THR A 167 -13.56 -2.39 2.92
CA THR A 167 -12.17 -2.02 2.59
C THR A 167 -11.20 -3.19 2.79
N CYS A 168 -11.34 -3.95 3.89
CA CYS A 168 -10.61 -5.19 4.13
C CYS A 168 -10.86 -6.20 3.01
N LYS A 169 -12.13 -6.54 2.74
CA LYS A 169 -12.49 -7.52 1.70
C LYS A 169 -11.97 -7.12 0.32
N LYS A 170 -11.97 -5.82 0.00
CA LYS A 170 -11.46 -5.31 -1.27
C LYS A 170 -9.93 -5.44 -1.39
N LEU A 171 -9.18 -5.26 -0.29
CA LEU A 171 -7.72 -5.25 -0.31
C LEU A 171 -7.07 -6.61 0.00
N THR A 172 -7.72 -7.43 0.81
CA THR A 172 -7.22 -8.76 1.20
C THR A 172 -7.94 -9.90 0.50
N GLY A 173 -9.12 -9.66 -0.11
CA GLY A 173 -9.97 -10.73 -0.65
C GLY A 173 -10.85 -11.42 0.39
N PHE A 174 -10.64 -11.15 1.69
CA PHE A 174 -11.34 -11.82 2.79
C PHE A 174 -12.04 -10.83 3.71
N ALA A 175 -13.14 -11.26 4.32
CA ALA A 175 -13.77 -10.50 5.39
C ALA A 175 -12.80 -10.38 6.59
N PRO A 176 -12.80 -9.25 7.34
CA PRO A 176 -11.91 -9.07 8.49
C PRO A 176 -12.06 -10.15 9.58
N SER A 177 -13.24 -10.79 9.65
CA SER A 177 -13.50 -11.91 10.57
C SER A 177 -12.84 -13.23 10.13
N ALA A 178 -12.54 -13.40 8.84
CA ALA A 178 -12.05 -14.65 8.26
C ALA A 178 -10.52 -14.75 8.25
N GLN A 179 -9.78 -13.63 8.29
CA GLN A 179 -8.32 -13.66 8.25
C GLN A 179 -7.69 -12.55 9.10
N ARG A 180 -6.87 -12.98 10.08
CA ARG A 180 -6.05 -12.12 10.97
C ARG A 180 -4.66 -11.83 10.40
N GLN A 181 -4.43 -12.01 9.10
CA GLN A 181 -3.11 -11.79 8.50
C GLN A 181 -2.90 -10.31 8.17
N VAL A 182 -1.82 -9.76 8.71
CA VAL A 182 -1.36 -8.40 8.48
C VAL A 182 -0.98 -8.25 7.01
N VAL A 183 -1.62 -7.32 6.30
CA VAL A 183 -1.10 -6.83 5.03
C VAL A 183 0.20 -6.11 5.34
N LEU A 184 1.32 -6.73 4.99
CA LEU A 184 2.64 -6.13 5.09
C LEU A 184 2.76 -5.08 3.99
N ILE A 185 2.36 -3.83 4.27
CA ILE A 185 2.74 -2.72 3.40
C ILE A 185 4.19 -2.39 3.71
N HIS A 186 5.06 -2.61 2.73
CA HIS A 186 6.43 -2.14 2.84
C HIS A 186 6.44 -0.63 2.83
N ARG A 187 6.87 -0.07 3.97
CA ARG A 187 7.18 1.34 4.10
C ARG A 187 8.25 1.65 3.05
N PHE A 188 7.90 2.50 2.10
CA PHE A 188 8.87 3.17 1.27
C PHE A 188 9.88 3.84 2.21
N THR A 189 11.09 3.28 2.29
CA THR A 189 12.16 3.76 3.16
C THR A 189 12.41 5.23 2.86
N THR A 190 12.14 6.08 3.85
CA THR A 190 12.67 7.43 3.94
C THR A 190 14.09 7.29 4.46
N ARG A 191 15.05 7.45 3.56
CA ARG A 191 16.40 7.86 3.90
C ARG A 191 16.67 9.18 3.21
#